data_AF-A0A817ZKA7-F1
#
_entry.id   AF-A0A817ZKA7-F1
#
_cell.length_a   1.000
_cell.length_b   1.000
_cell.length_c   1.000
_cell.angle_alpha   90.00
_cell.angle_beta   90.00
_cell.angle_gamma   90.00
#
_symmetry.space_group_name_H-M   'P 1'
#
loop_
_entity.id
_entity.type
_entity.pdbx_description
1 polymer ?
#
loop_
_entity_poly.entity_id
_entity_poly.type
_entity_poly.pdbx_seq_one_letter_code
_entity_poly.pdbx_strand_id
1 'polypeptide(L)'
;MDINRKFTANYQPQTNMSEHVNRTLKAQIDIYAQRRPGLWDKELQKLAFTIRTPAKDTTSDTSPYLNLGCDPVIPLDLIINLPVPDFPSNTPEYKFIQQYRTQLAHDRQVTYYFVREHSEIHKLSQKAAYDTHTINRHFHMGDLV
;
A
#
# COMPACT_ATOMS: atom_id res chain seq x y z
N MET A 1 -20.95 -0.68 -17.74
CA MET A 1 -19.57 -0.46 -17.26
C MET A 1 -18.66 -1.30 -18.11
N ASP A 2 -17.76 -0.65 -18.87
CA ASP A 2 -16.79 -1.34 -19.73
C ASP A 2 -15.54 -1.65 -18.90
N ILE A 3 -15.44 -2.87 -18.37
CA ILE A 3 -14.32 -3.32 -17.53
C ILE A 3 -13.52 -4.37 -18.30
N ASN A 4 -12.29 -4.02 -18.66
CA ASN A 4 -11.36 -4.94 -19.31
C ASN A 4 -10.76 -5.93 -18.30
N ARG A 5 -10.95 -7.23 -18.54
CA ARG A 5 -10.42 -8.30 -17.69
C ARG A 5 -8.96 -8.55 -18.02
N LYS A 6 -8.08 -8.42 -17.02
CA LYS A 6 -6.67 -8.79 -17.11
C LYS A 6 -6.45 -10.16 -16.48
N PHE A 7 -5.64 -10.99 -17.13
CA PHE A 7 -5.26 -12.31 -16.63
C PHE A 7 -3.76 -12.37 -16.41
N THR A 8 -3.35 -13.08 -15.36
CA THR A 8 -1.95 -13.43 -15.13
C THR A 8 -1.63 -14.72 -15.87
N ALA A 9 -0.44 -14.80 -16.47
CA ALA A 9 0.01 -16.01 -17.13
C ALA A 9 0.19 -17.16 -16.14
N ASN A 10 -0.01 -18.39 -16.64
CA ASN A 10 0.04 -19.59 -15.81
C ASN A 10 1.38 -19.70 -15.09
N TYR A 11 1.34 -20.06 -13.81
CA TYR A 11 2.53 -20.22 -12.96
C TYR A 11 3.45 -18.98 -12.88
N GLN A 12 2.94 -17.78 -13.16
CA GLN A 12 3.67 -16.51 -13.03
C GLN A 12 3.06 -15.56 -11.96
N PRO A 13 2.92 -16.04 -10.70
CA PRO A 13 2.31 -15.30 -9.60
C PRO A 13 2.99 -13.96 -9.27
N GLN A 14 4.29 -13.89 -9.54
CA GLN A 14 5.16 -12.74 -9.22
C GLN A 14 4.69 -11.43 -9.86
N THR A 15 3.98 -11.52 -10.98
CA THR A 15 3.46 -10.35 -11.71
C THR A 15 2.21 -9.75 -11.07
N ASN A 16 1.58 -10.46 -10.13
CA ASN A 16 0.34 -10.04 -9.50
C ASN A 16 0.59 -9.42 -8.11
N MET A 17 0.50 -8.10 -8.03
CA MET A 17 0.68 -7.35 -6.77
C MET A 17 -0.31 -7.75 -5.67
N SER A 18 -1.50 -8.26 -6.03
CA SER A 18 -2.46 -8.73 -5.02
C SER A 18 -1.95 -9.95 -4.25
N GLU A 19 -1.08 -10.77 -4.84
CA GLU A 19 -0.53 -11.93 -4.16
C GLU A 19 0.42 -11.54 -3.02
N HIS A 20 1.17 -10.46 -3.18
CA HIS A 20 2.00 -9.93 -2.11
C HIS A 20 1.14 -9.54 -0.90
N VAL A 21 0.05 -8.81 -1.13
CA VAL A 21 -0.90 -8.42 -0.07
C VAL A 21 -1.56 -9.66 0.55
N ASN A 22 -1.98 -10.62 -0.28
CA ASN A 22 -2.62 -11.85 0.20
C ASN A 22 -1.66 -12.71 1.04
N ARG A 23 -0.37 -12.74 0.71
CA ARG A 23 0.65 -13.44 1.50
C ARG A 23 0.77 -12.84 2.90
N THR A 24 0.85 -11.51 2.99
CA THR A 24 0.91 -10.80 4.28
C THR A 24 -0.37 -11.01 5.08
N LEU A 25 -1.53 -10.89 4.42
CA LEU A 25 -2.83 -11.09 5.07
C LEU A 25 -2.96 -12.52 5.61
N LYS A 26 -2.55 -13.53 4.83
CA LYS A 26 -2.56 -14.92 5.27
C LYS A 26 -1.70 -15.12 6.51
N ALA A 27 -0.47 -14.59 6.53
CA ALA A 27 0.41 -14.68 7.69
C ALA A 27 -0.21 -14.02 8.95
N GLN A 28 -0.85 -12.86 8.79
CA GLN A 28 -1.55 -12.20 9.89
C GLN A 28 -2.75 -13.01 10.39
N ILE A 29 -3.55 -13.57 9.48
CA ILE A 29 -4.68 -14.45 9.81
C ILE A 29 -4.18 -15.69 10.54
N ASP A 30 -3.10 -16.32 10.07
CA ASP A 30 -2.54 -17.53 10.69
C ASP A 30 -2.13 -17.27 12.14
N ILE A 31 -1.43 -16.15 12.41
CA ILE A 31 -1.03 -15.73 13.77
C ILE A 31 -2.28 -15.52 14.65
N TYR A 32 -3.31 -14.88 14.11
CA TYR A 32 -4.52 -14.58 14.88
C TYR A 32 -5.36 -15.83 15.15
N ALA A 33 -5.57 -16.65 14.12
CA ALA A 33 -6.37 -17.87 14.17
C ALA A 33 -5.76 -18.94 15.08
N GLN A 34 -4.43 -18.99 15.21
CA GLN A 34 -3.76 -19.84 16.21
C GLN A 34 -4.21 -19.54 17.64
N ARG A 35 -4.45 -18.27 17.97
CA ARG A 35 -4.88 -17.86 19.31
C ARG A 35 -6.40 -17.97 19.51
N ARG A 36 -7.17 -17.73 18.45
CA ARG A 36 -8.64 -17.68 18.48
C ARG A 36 -9.23 -18.30 17.20
N PRO A 37 -9.26 -19.64 17.11
CA PRO A 37 -9.84 -20.31 15.96
C PRO A 37 -11.33 -19.96 15.85
N GLY A 38 -11.78 -19.54 14.67
CA GLY A 38 -13.18 -19.20 14.37
C GLY A 38 -13.59 -17.73 14.52
N LEU A 39 -12.66 -16.82 14.85
CA LEU A 39 -12.94 -15.37 14.94
C LEU A 39 -12.17 -14.53 13.90
N TRP A 40 -11.45 -15.18 12.98
CA TRP A 40 -10.58 -14.50 12.01
C TRP A 40 -11.35 -13.57 11.07
N ASP A 41 -12.60 -13.92 10.76
CA ASP A 41 -13.52 -13.17 9.90
C ASP A 41 -13.92 -11.82 10.52
N LYS A 42 -14.13 -11.79 11.84
CA LYS A 42 -14.49 -10.56 12.58
C LYS A 42 -13.33 -9.57 12.67
N GLU A 43 -12.12 -10.05 12.50
CA GLU A 43 -10.89 -9.29 12.74
C GLU A 43 -10.24 -8.84 11.42
N LEU A 44 -10.81 -9.27 10.30
CA LEU A 44 -10.31 -9.00 8.95
C LEU A 44 -10.17 -7.50 8.66
N GLN A 45 -11.08 -6.67 9.19
CA GLN A 45 -10.97 -5.21 9.08
C GLN A 45 -9.78 -4.65 9.85
N LYS A 46 -9.47 -5.20 11.03
CA LYS A 46 -8.30 -4.79 11.83
C LYS A 46 -7.00 -5.21 11.15
N LEU A 47 -6.96 -6.44 10.63
CA LEU A 47 -5.82 -6.94 9.87
C LEU A 47 -5.58 -6.10 8.60
N ALA A 48 -6.65 -5.80 7.85
CA ALA A 48 -6.57 -4.93 6.70
C ALA A 48 -6.10 -3.50 7.06
N PHE A 49 -6.51 -2.98 8.21
CA PHE A 49 -6.00 -1.71 8.73
C PHE A 49 -4.50 -1.77 8.99
N THR A 50 -4.02 -2.80 9.68
CA THR A 50 -2.58 -3.02 9.94
C THR A 50 -1.75 -3.12 8.66
N ILE A 51 -2.30 -3.62 7.55
CA ILE A 51 -1.60 -3.67 6.25
C ILE A 51 -1.54 -2.29 5.57
N ARG A 52 -2.52 -1.42 5.82
CA ARG A 52 -2.66 -0.13 5.11
C ARG A 52 -1.88 0.99 5.76
N THR A 53 -1.81 1.02 7.09
CA THR A 53 -1.27 2.15 7.86
C THR A 53 0.25 2.28 7.92
N PRO A 54 1.09 1.23 7.84
CA PRO A 54 2.53 1.44 7.80
C PRO A 54 2.96 2.03 6.45
N ALA A 55 3.96 2.90 6.49
CA ALA A 55 4.65 3.36 5.29
C ALA A 55 5.26 2.16 4.55
N LYS A 56 5.14 2.16 3.21
CA LYS A 56 5.67 1.06 2.38
C LYS A 56 7.04 1.43 1.84
N ASP A 57 8.00 0.51 1.89
CA ASP A 57 9.37 0.75 1.40
C ASP A 57 9.42 1.36 -0.01
N THR A 58 8.67 0.79 -0.96
CA THR A 58 8.65 1.24 -2.36
C THR A 58 8.14 2.68 -2.55
N THR A 59 7.31 3.14 -1.62
CA THR A 59 6.57 4.39 -1.74
C THR A 59 6.99 5.41 -0.68
N SER A 60 7.74 4.97 0.34
CA SER A 60 8.16 5.73 1.53
C SER A 60 7.02 6.48 2.25
N ASP A 61 5.77 6.11 1.98
CA ASP A 61 4.56 6.79 2.43
C ASP A 61 3.42 5.79 2.66
N THR A 62 2.38 6.23 3.37
CA THR A 62 1.25 5.45 3.85
C THR A 62 0.13 5.40 2.81
N SER A 63 -0.51 4.23 2.64
CA SER A 63 -1.53 4.06 1.61
C SER A 63 -2.77 4.96 1.79
N PRO A 64 -3.31 5.14 3.01
CA PRO A 64 -4.30 6.16 3.31
C PRO A 64 -3.91 7.57 2.86
N TYR A 65 -2.73 8.07 3.24
CA TYR A 65 -2.29 9.40 2.83
C TYR A 65 -2.24 9.56 1.30
N LEU A 66 -1.72 8.58 0.57
CA LEU A 66 -1.65 8.64 -0.90
C LEU A 66 -3.02 8.65 -1.57
N ASN A 67 -3.98 7.91 -1.03
CA ASN A 67 -5.32 7.80 -1.61
C ASN A 67 -6.24 8.96 -1.18
N LEU A 68 -6.19 9.36 0.09
CA LEU A 68 -7.14 10.27 0.72
C LEU A 68 -6.55 11.63 1.07
N GLY A 69 -5.22 11.73 1.21
CA GLY A 69 -4.52 12.93 1.67
C GLY A 69 -4.47 13.08 3.18
N CYS A 70 -4.85 12.04 3.93
CA CYS A 70 -4.78 12.00 5.38
C CYS A 70 -4.51 10.57 5.88
N ASP A 71 -3.85 10.49 7.03
CA ASP A 71 -3.63 9.23 7.72
C ASP A 71 -4.65 9.01 8.84
N PRO A 72 -5.09 7.76 9.04
CA PRO A 72 -5.98 7.44 10.14
C PRO A 72 -5.21 7.46 11.46
N VAL A 73 -5.86 7.91 12.51
CA VAL A 73 -5.32 7.86 13.88
C VAL A 73 -5.11 6.39 14.27
N ILE A 74 -3.87 6.02 14.60
CA ILE A 74 -3.55 4.68 15.11
C ILE A 74 -3.53 4.64 16.63
N PRO A 75 -3.66 3.45 17.25
CA PRO A 75 -3.59 3.31 18.70
C PRO A 75 -2.31 3.90 19.32
N LEU A 76 -1.18 3.89 18.59
CA LEU A 76 0.06 4.49 19.04
C LEU A 76 -0.04 6.02 19.15
N ASP A 77 -0.72 6.68 18.21
CA ASP A 77 -0.90 8.15 18.22
C ASP A 77 -1.71 8.60 19.44
N LEU A 78 -2.70 7.79 19.83
CA LEU A 78 -3.52 8.01 21.02
C LEU A 78 -2.68 7.90 22.31
N ILE A 79 -1.75 6.93 22.36
CA ILE A 79 -0.86 6.74 23.52
C ILE A 79 0.12 7.91 23.64
N ILE A 80 0.62 8.40 22.51
CA ILE A 80 1.63 9.49 22.48
C ILE A 80 0.98 10.87 22.72
N ASN A 81 -0.36 10.95 22.86
CA ASN A 81 -1.10 12.22 22.95
C ASN A 81 -0.71 13.18 21.83
N LEU A 82 -0.66 12.69 20.58
CA LEU A 82 -0.57 13.61 19.45
C LEU A 82 -1.74 14.59 19.54
N PRO A 83 -1.51 15.91 19.37
CA PRO A 83 -2.59 16.88 19.37
C PRO A 83 -3.57 16.48 18.27
N VAL A 84 -4.76 16.05 18.67
CA VAL A 84 -5.88 15.90 17.75
C VAL A 84 -6.15 17.30 17.21
N PRO A 85 -6.22 17.49 15.88
CA PRO A 85 -6.53 18.80 15.33
C PRO A 85 -7.81 19.31 15.97
N ASP A 86 -7.78 20.49 16.58
CA ASP A 86 -8.96 21.13 17.13
C ASP A 86 -10.00 21.23 16.01
N PHE A 87 -11.03 20.39 16.07
CA PHE A 87 -12.15 20.51 15.13
C PHE A 87 -12.90 21.78 15.52
N PRO A 88 -13.02 22.77 14.62
CA PRO A 88 -13.79 23.95 14.94
C PRO A 88 -15.22 23.51 15.26
N SER A 89 -15.73 23.89 16.44
CA SER A 89 -17.09 23.59 16.87
C SER A 89 -18.16 24.17 15.94
N ASN A 90 -17.76 25.10 15.06
CA ASN A 90 -18.59 25.78 14.09
C ASN A 90 -18.18 25.40 12.66
N THR A 91 -19.12 25.55 11.72
CA THR A 91 -18.84 25.42 10.28
C THR A 91 -17.63 26.29 9.91
N PRO A 92 -16.54 25.70 9.38
CA PRO A 92 -15.34 26.44 9.05
C PRO A 92 -15.64 27.53 8.02
N GLU A 93 -15.03 28.70 8.19
CA GLU A 93 -15.20 29.83 7.26
C GLU A 93 -14.76 29.42 5.84
N TYR A 94 -15.46 29.91 4.81
CA TYR A 94 -15.16 29.60 3.41
C TYR A 94 -13.68 29.84 3.03
N LYS A 95 -13.07 30.90 3.57
CA LYS A 95 -11.64 31.21 3.36
C LYS A 95 -10.73 30.10 3.89
N PHE A 96 -11.01 29.56 5.07
CA PHE A 96 -10.27 28.46 5.66
C PHE A 96 -10.37 27.20 4.78
N ILE A 97 -11.57 26.87 4.30
CA ILE A 97 -11.79 25.74 3.40
C ILE A 97 -10.98 25.90 2.11
N GLN A 98 -10.95 27.10 1.53
CA GLN A 98 -10.15 27.36 0.32
C GLN A 98 -8.64 27.19 0.58
N GLN A 99 -8.12 27.77 1.67
CA GLN A 99 -6.71 27.66 2.04
C GLN A 99 -6.30 26.20 2.25
N TYR A 100 -7.10 25.43 3.00
CA TYR A 100 -6.86 24.01 3.22
C TYR A 100 -6.87 23.22 1.90
N ARG A 101 -7.81 23.51 0.99
CA ARG A 101 -7.85 22.86 -0.33
C ARG A 101 -6.60 23.16 -1.16
N THR A 102 -6.14 24.41 -1.16
CA THR A 102 -4.92 24.79 -1.89
C THR A 102 -3.68 24.12 -1.32
N GLN A 103 -3.59 24.03 0.01
CA GLN A 103 -2.49 23.35 0.70
C GLN A 103 -2.49 21.86 0.39
N LEU A 104 -3.63 21.18 0.56
CA LEU A 104 -3.76 19.75 0.26
C LEU A 104 -3.42 19.42 -1.20
N ALA A 105 -3.80 20.28 -2.15
CA ALA A 105 -3.46 20.10 -3.56
C ALA A 105 -1.96 20.23 -3.80
N HIS A 106 -1.31 21.19 -3.15
CA HIS A 106 0.14 21.36 -3.21
C HIS A 106 0.87 20.16 -2.60
N ASP A 107 0.49 19.76 -1.39
CA ASP A 107 1.10 18.65 -0.66
C ASP A 107 1.00 17.34 -1.45
N ARG A 108 -0.18 17.06 -2.04
CA ARG A 108 -0.37 15.93 -2.95
C ARG A 108 0.57 15.94 -4.15
N GLN A 109 0.80 17.11 -4.73
CA GLN A 109 1.69 17.25 -5.88
C GLN A 109 3.14 16.96 -5.48
N VAL A 110 3.59 17.49 -4.35
CA VAL A 110 4.93 17.25 -3.80
C VAL A 110 5.11 15.76 -3.50
N THR A 111 4.16 15.17 -2.76
CA THR A 111 4.18 13.74 -2.44
C THR A 111 4.20 12.87 -3.70
N TYR A 112 3.42 13.22 -4.73
CA TYR A 112 3.42 12.46 -5.98
C TYR A 112 4.81 12.40 -6.62
N TYR A 113 5.53 13.51 -6.70
CA TYR A 113 6.88 13.52 -7.26
C TYR A 113 7.87 12.73 -6.41
N PHE A 114 7.80 12.90 -5.09
CA PHE A 114 8.64 12.17 -4.15
C PHE A 114 8.43 10.65 -4.26
N VAL A 115 7.18 10.19 -4.23
CA VAL A 115 6.80 8.77 -4.39
C VAL A 115 7.28 8.24 -5.73
N ARG A 116 7.08 9.00 -6.81
CA ARG A 116 7.48 8.57 -8.15
C ARG A 116 8.98 8.32 -8.19
N GLU A 117 9.79 9.25 -7.71
CA GLU A 117 11.26 9.11 -7.66
C GLU A 117 11.69 7.86 -6.86
N HIS A 118 11.16 7.70 -5.65
CA HIS A 118 11.44 6.52 -4.81
C HIS A 118 11.03 5.22 -5.50
N SER A 119 9.86 5.20 -6.15
CA SER A 119 9.37 4.02 -6.84
C SER A 119 10.26 3.63 -8.02
N GLU A 120 10.83 4.60 -8.75
CA GLU A 120 11.76 4.32 -9.85
C GLU A 120 13.07 3.73 -9.33
N ILE A 121 13.61 4.27 -8.23
CA ILE A 121 14.83 3.73 -7.59
C ILE A 121 14.59 2.28 -7.14
N HIS A 122 13.45 2.02 -6.47
CA HIS A 122 13.10 0.67 -6.03
C HIS A 122 12.89 -0.30 -7.21
N LYS A 123 12.27 0.13 -8.30
CA LYS A 123 12.14 -0.69 -9.52
C LYS A 123 13.50 -1.07 -10.10
N LEU A 124 14.44 -0.13 -10.18
CA LEU A 124 15.79 -0.39 -10.68
C LEU A 124 16.54 -1.38 -9.78
N SER A 125 16.44 -1.21 -8.45
CA SER A 125 17.04 -2.13 -7.48
C SER A 125 16.43 -3.53 -7.57
N GLN A 126 15.10 -3.64 -7.66
CA GLN A 126 14.40 -4.91 -7.83
C GLN A 126 14.80 -5.60 -9.14
N LYS A 127 14.91 -4.84 -10.23
CA LYS A 127 15.37 -5.36 -11.53
C LYS A 127 16.80 -5.91 -11.42
N ALA A 128 17.73 -5.18 -10.83
CA ALA A 128 19.11 -5.66 -10.67
C ALA A 128 19.20 -6.95 -9.83
N ALA A 129 18.42 -7.03 -8.74
CA ALA A 129 18.33 -8.24 -7.91
C ALA A 129 17.73 -9.43 -8.67
N TYR A 130 16.70 -9.19 -9.49
CA TYR A 130 16.07 -10.20 -10.34
C TYR A 130 17.03 -10.69 -11.43
N ASP A 131 17.70 -9.77 -12.12
CA ASP A 131 18.64 -10.08 -13.20
C ASP A 131 19.82 -10.93 -12.69
N THR A 132 20.24 -10.73 -11.43
CA THR A 132 21.27 -11.57 -10.77
C THR A 132 20.89 -13.06 -10.70
N HIS A 133 19.61 -13.36 -10.56
CA HIS A 133 19.10 -14.74 -10.41
C HIS A 133 18.52 -15.31 -11.72
N THR A 134 18.48 -14.52 -12.78
CA THR A 134 17.89 -14.91 -14.06
C THR A 134 18.92 -15.63 -14.91
N ILE A 135 18.77 -16.95 -15.04
CA ILE A 135 19.59 -17.75 -15.95
C ILE A 135 19.11 -17.49 -17.37
N ASN A 136 20.00 -17.04 -18.26
CA ASN A 136 19.70 -16.87 -19.67
C ASN A 136 19.53 -18.27 -20.31
N ARG A 137 18.28 -18.71 -20.45
CA ARG A 137 17.95 -20.01 -21.03
C ARG A 137 17.95 -19.89 -22.55
N HIS A 138 18.97 -20.46 -23.19
CA HIS A 138 19.00 -20.64 -24.64
C HIS A 138 18.27 -21.94 -24.98
N PHE A 139 17.18 -21.84 -25.74
CA PHE A 139 16.44 -22.99 -26.24
C PHE A 139 16.84 -23.26 -27.70
N HIS A 140 17.03 -24.53 -28.03
CA HIS A 140 17.28 -24.96 -29.39
C HIS A 140 16.04 -25.63 -29.98
N MET A 141 15.93 -25.64 -31.31
CA MET A 141 14.81 -26.26 -32.00
C MET A 141 14.76 -27.75 -31.65
N GLY A 142 13.68 -28.19 -30.99
CA GLY A 142 13.50 -29.58 -30.52
C GLY A 142 13.43 -29.76 -29.00
N ASP A 143 13.72 -28.72 -28.21
CA ASP A 143 13.53 -28.78 -26.76
C ASP A 143 12.03 -28.88 -26.40
N LEU A 144 11.69 -29.87 -25.56
CA LEU A 144 10.37 -29.99 -24.95
C LEU A 144 10.28 -29.00 -23.78
N VAL A 145 9.48 -27.95 -23.97
CA VAL A 145 9.11 -26.98 -22.93
C VAL A 145 8.00 -27.53 -22.05
#